data_AF-A0AAU4NSY1-F1
#
_entry.id   AF-A0AAU4NSY1-F1
#
_cell.length_a   1.000
_cell.length_b   1.000
_cell.length_c   1.000
_cell.angle_alpha   90.00
_cell.angle_beta   90.00
_cell.angle_gamma   90.00
#
_symmetry.space_group_name_H-M   'P 1'
#
loop_
_entity.id
_entity.type
_entity.pdbx_description
1 polymer ?
#
loop_
_entity_poly.entity_id
_entity_poly.type
_entity_poly.pdbx_seq_one_letter_code
_entity_poly.pdbx_strand_id
1 'polypeptide(L)' 'MSEQMTVQYFTGRVDRVKAAVQKAVDEAGAYGSDQLVADFEWIQYAHDHVHVTTRDEVDYVDDETTTRHLDELFERYRVG' A
#
# COMPACT_ATOMS: atom_id res chain seq x y z
N MET A 1 2.02 7.65 -20.44
CA MET A 1 3.06 7.41 -19.44
C MET A 1 2.41 7.62 -18.10
N SER A 2 2.18 6.56 -17.34
CA SER A 2 1.72 6.64 -15.96
C SER A 2 2.83 7.35 -15.17
N GLU A 3 2.50 8.37 -14.36
CA GLU A 3 3.49 9.08 -13.55
C GLU A 3 4.18 8.08 -12.62
N GLN A 4 5.49 7.91 -12.76
CA GLN A 4 6.28 7.07 -11.87
C GLN A 4 6.34 7.74 -10.50
N MET A 5 5.96 6.99 -9.47
CA MET A 5 5.96 7.43 -8.08
C MET A 5 7.32 7.16 -7.46
N THR A 6 7.88 8.11 -6.69
CA THR A 6 9.11 7.87 -5.95
C THR A 6 8.89 6.82 -4.86
N VAL A 7 9.91 6.01 -4.56
CA VAL A 7 9.84 5.01 -3.48
C VAL A 7 9.55 5.67 -2.13
N GLN A 8 10.07 6.87 -1.88
CA GLN A 8 9.78 7.64 -0.66
C GLN A 8 8.29 8.00 -0.54
N TYR A 9 7.67 8.44 -1.63
CA TYR A 9 6.24 8.74 -1.63
C TYR A 9 5.40 7.47 -1.49
N PHE A 10 5.79 6.39 -2.16
CA PHE A 10 5.13 5.09 -2.07
C PHE A 10 5.15 4.53 -0.65
N THR A 11 6.33 4.43 -0.04
CA THR A 11 6.50 3.88 1.33
C THR A 11 5.70 4.67 2.36
N GLY A 12 5.77 6.01 2.32
CA GLY A 12 4.96 6.86 3.21
C GLY A 12 3.44 6.74 2.98
N ARG A 13 3.01 6.28 1.80
CA ARG A 13 1.61 5.93 1.53
C ARG A 13 1.25 4.54 2.07
N VAL A 14 2.09 3.55 1.80
CA VAL A 14 1.94 2.18 2.32
C VAL A 14 1.84 2.18 3.84
N ASP A 15 2.69 2.94 4.54
CA ASP A 15 2.66 3.04 6.01
C ASP A 15 1.32 3.56 6.55
N ARG A 16 0.75 4.58 5.90
CA ARG A 16 -0.55 5.13 6.31
C ARG A 16 -1.69 4.15 6.08
N VAL A 17 -1.68 3.42 4.96
CA VAL A 17 -2.66 2.35 4.70
C VAL A 17 -2.48 1.20 5.68
N LYS A 18 -1.25 0.76 5.92
CA LYS A 18 -0.94 -0.29 6.90
C LYS A 18 -1.49 0.04 8.28
N ALA A 19 -1.32 1.28 8.74
CA ALA A 19 -1.88 1.75 10.01
C ALA A 19 -3.42 1.72 10.02
N ALA A 20 -4.06 2.14 8.93
CA ALA A 20 -5.52 2.14 8.82
C ALA A 20 -6.12 0.72 8.75
N VAL A 21 -5.48 -0.19 7.99
CA VAL A 21 -5.85 -1.60 7.90
C VAL A 21 -5.65 -2.28 9.25
N GLN A 22 -4.51 -2.07 9.92
CA GLN A 22 -4.27 -2.62 11.25
C GLN A 22 -5.34 -2.17 12.25
N LYS A 23 -5.71 -0.88 12.24
CA LYS A 23 -6.79 -0.39 13.09
C LYS A 23 -8.13 -1.07 12.78
N ALA A 24 -8.46 -1.26 11.51
CA ALA A 24 -9.68 -1.96 11.11
C ALA A 24 -9.67 -3.44 11.54
N VAL A 25 -8.51 -4.12 11.47
CA VAL A 25 -8.32 -5.49 12.01
C VAL A 25 -8.55 -5.52 13.51
N ASP A 26 -7.95 -4.57 14.24
CA ASP A 26 -8.09 -4.47 15.70
C ASP A 26 -9.56 -4.20 16.11
N GLU A 27 -10.28 -3.37 15.36
CA GLU A 27 -11.70 -3.06 15.59
C GLU A 27 -12.63 -4.24 15.25
N ALA A 28 -12.30 -5.03 14.21
CA ALA A 28 -13.10 -6.18 13.81
C ALA A 28 -12.85 -7.43 14.69
N GLY A 29 -11.69 -7.51 15.35
CA GLY A 29 -11.31 -8.63 16.21
C GLY A 29 -11.32 -9.97 15.46
N ALA A 30 -11.75 -11.05 16.13
CA ALA A 30 -11.81 -12.40 15.54
C ALA A 30 -12.85 -12.58 14.41
N TYR A 31 -13.61 -11.53 14.09
CA TYR A 31 -14.69 -11.54 13.08
C TYR A 31 -14.37 -10.63 11.88
N GLY A 32 -13.09 -10.28 11.67
CA GLY A 32 -12.66 -9.61 10.44
C GLY A 32 -13.12 -10.36 9.20
N SER A 33 -13.52 -9.61 8.16
CA SER A 33 -13.87 -10.22 6.88
C SER A 33 -12.64 -10.81 6.20
N ASP A 34 -12.82 -11.84 5.36
CA ASP A 34 -11.75 -12.41 4.54
C ASP A 34 -11.04 -11.34 3.70
N GLN A 35 -11.79 -10.32 3.28
CA GLN A 35 -11.25 -9.17 2.56
C GLN A 35 -10.29 -8.33 3.40
N LEU A 36 -10.58 -8.12 4.69
CA LEU A 36 -9.72 -7.34 5.59
C LEU A 36 -8.40 -8.06 5.87
N VAL A 37 -8.45 -9.39 6.02
CA VAL A 37 -7.24 -10.23 6.14
C VAL A 37 -6.42 -10.16 4.85
N ALA A 38 -7.07 -10.29 3.68
CA ALA A 38 -6.39 -10.19 2.40
C ALA A 38 -5.73 -8.82 2.18
N ASP A 39 -6.42 -7.72 2.52
CA ASP A 39 -5.86 -6.36 2.44
C ASP A 39 -4.64 -6.20 3.37
N PHE A 40 -4.69 -6.80 4.56
CA PHE A 40 -3.59 -6.78 5.54
C PHE A 40 -2.37 -7.58 5.09
N GLU A 41 -2.57 -8.78 4.54
CA GLU A 41 -1.49 -9.58 3.98
C GLU A 41 -0.87 -8.89 2.76
N TRP A 42 -1.70 -8.34 1.88
CA TRP A 42 -1.23 -7.63 0.70
C TRP A 42 -0.40 -6.40 1.06
N ILE A 43 -0.84 -5.57 2.01
CA ILE A 43 -0.10 -4.33 2.34
C ILE A 43 1.25 -4.64 2.98
N GLN A 44 1.36 -5.73 3.75
CA GLN A 44 2.65 -6.20 4.25
C GLN A 44 3.56 -6.68 3.13
N TYR A 45 3.02 -7.43 2.18
CA TYR A 45 3.79 -7.88 1.01
C TYR A 45 4.28 -6.68 0.17
N ALA A 46 3.39 -5.76 -0.18
CA ALA A 46 3.70 -4.60 -1.01
C ALA A 46 4.74 -3.66 -0.38
N HIS A 47 4.73 -3.53 0.95
CA HIS A 47 5.73 -2.75 1.69
C HIS A 47 7.16 -3.26 1.44
N ASP A 48 7.34 -4.59 1.38
CA ASP A 48 8.67 -5.21 1.32
C ASP A 48 9.05 -5.69 -0.10
N HIS A 49 8.09 -5.85 -1.03
CA HIS A 49 8.28 -6.55 -2.31
C HIS A 49 7.89 -5.76 -3.57
N VAL A 50 7.86 -4.42 -3.51
CA VAL A 50 7.59 -3.59 -4.68
C VAL A 50 8.77 -3.57 -5.67
N HIS A 51 8.48 -3.54 -6.98
CA HIS A 51 9.52 -3.38 -7.99
C HIS A 51 10.01 -1.93 -8.04
N VAL A 52 11.32 -1.75 -7.95
CA VAL A 52 11.97 -0.43 -7.93
C VAL A 52 12.94 -0.31 -9.10
N THR A 53 12.91 0.84 -9.76
CA THR A 53 13.88 1.25 -10.77
C THR A 53 14.59 2.53 -10.32
N THR A 54 15.89 2.63 -10.55
CA THR A 54 16.69 3.80 -10.18
C THR A 54 16.96 4.65 -11.42
N ARG A 55 16.62 5.94 -11.36
CA ARG A 55 16.86 6.92 -12.42
C ARG A 55 17.35 8.23 -11.82
N ASP A 56 18.45 8.75 -12.34
CA ASP A 56 19.02 10.04 -11.89
C ASP A 56 19.26 10.06 -10.37
N GLU A 57 19.77 8.96 -9.81
CA GLU A 57 19.99 8.74 -8.35
C GLU A 57 18.72 8.72 -7.49
N VAL A 58 17.54 8.68 -8.10
CA VAL A 58 16.25 8.60 -7.43
C VAL A 58 15.59 7.24 -7.72
N ASP A 59 15.07 6.61 -6.67
CA ASP A 59 14.34 5.35 -6.77
C ASP A 59 12.85 5.60 -7.02
N TYR A 60 12.32 4.93 -8.04
CA TYR A 60 10.92 4.98 -8.46
C TYR A 60 10.30 3.59 -8.40
N VAL A 61 9.02 3.53 -8.06
CA VAL A 61 8.22 2.32 -8.17
C VAL A 61 7.86 2.10 -9.64
N ASP A 62 8.28 0.96 -10.19
CA ASP A 62 7.96 0.52 -11.57
C ASP A 62 6.91 -0.59 -11.55
N ASP A 63 5.92 -0.43 -10.69
CA ASP A 63 4.79 -1.35 -10.56
C ASP A 63 3.48 -0.56 -10.53
N GLU A 64 2.88 -0.40 -11.70
CA GLU A 64 1.61 0.31 -11.87
C GLU A 64 0.46 -0.44 -11.18
N THR A 65 0.51 -1.77 -11.11
CA THR A 65 -0.54 -2.57 -10.50
C THR A 65 -0.55 -2.37 -8.99
N THR A 66 0.63 -2.44 -8.38
CA THR A 66 0.81 -2.18 -6.95
C THR A 66 0.45 -0.73 -6.59
N THR A 67 0.85 0.23 -7.43
CA THR A 67 0.50 1.65 -7.25
C THR A 67 -1.02 1.86 -7.27
N ARG A 68 -1.71 1.30 -8.27
CA ARG A 68 -3.16 1.43 -8.41
C ARG A 68 -3.92 0.78 -7.26
N HIS A 69 -3.49 -0.41 -6.83
CA HIS A 69 -4.13 -1.07 -5.70
C HIS A 69 -3.91 -0.32 -4.38
N LEU A 70 -2.74 0.31 -4.21
CA LEU A 70 -2.51 1.21 -3.08
C LEU A 70 -3.48 2.41 -3.09
N ASP A 71 -3.76 3.00 -4.27
CA ASP A 71 -4.76 4.06 -4.40
C ASP A 71 -6.17 3.56 -3.99
N GLU A 72 -6.57 2.36 -4.43
CA GLU A 72 -7.85 1.75 -4.05
C GLU A 72 -7.97 1.56 -2.52
N LEU A 73 -6.89 1.13 -1.86
CA LEU A 73 -6.86 0.98 -0.40
C LEU A 73 -6.90 2.34 0.31
N PHE A 74 -6.25 3.37 -0.23
CA PHE A 74 -6.36 4.74 0.28
C PHE A 74 -7.80 5.22 0.33
N GLU A 75 -8.55 5.00 -0.75
CA GLU A 75 -9.97 5.37 -0.83
C GLU A 75 -10.83 4.52 0.11
N ARG A 76 -10.61 3.19 0.11
CA ARG A 76 -11.37 2.23 0.93
C ARG A 76 -11.25 2.55 2.43
N TYR A 77 -10.04 2.80 2.90
CA TYR A 77 -9.75 3.07 4.31
C TYR A 77 -9.78 4.57 4.66
N ARG A 78 -10.13 5.45 3.70
CA ARG A 78 -10.21 6.91 3.86
C ARG A 78 -8.94 7.51 4.48
N VAL A 79 -7.79 7.07 3.98
CA VAL A 79 -6.48 7.48 4.47
C VAL A 79 -6.18 8.89 3.93
N GLY A 80 -6.10 9.87 4.83
CA GLY A 80 -5.76 11.28 4.52
C GLY A 80 -4.28 11.53 4.33
#